data_AF-A0AAU9N292-F1
#
_entry.id   AF-A0AAU9N292-F1
#
_cell.length_a   1.000
_cell.length_b   1.000
_cell.length_c   1.000
_cell.angle_alpha   90.00
_cell.angle_beta   90.00
_cell.angle_gamma   90.00
#
_symmetry.space_group_name_H-M   'P 1'
#
loop_
_entity.id
_entity.type
_entity.pdbx_description
1 polymer ?
#
loop_
_entity_poly.entity_id
_entity_poly.type
_entity_poly.pdbx_seq_one_letter_code
_entity_poly.pdbx_strand_id
1 'polypeptide(L)'
;MRWRKLGWIRGMFSEEKTGVGATIGAGVYILVGTVAKEQTGHAITISFLIAGIAAALSALCYAELACRCPSAGSAYHYSYLCVGEGVAWLIGWSLILEYILGGAAVARGISPNMAVFLGGPDKLPAFLTRPTILGIVVDPCAAVLVFIITGLLCTGIKESSLAQGIITTINVVALLFIMVVGGYIGFKT
;
A
#
# COMPACT_ATOMS: atom_id res chain seq x y z
N MET A 1 -12.47 -3.38 -36.45
CA MET A 1 -12.52 -2.19 -35.56
C MET A 1 -13.06 -2.46 -34.15
N ARG A 2 -14.08 -3.32 -33.96
CA ARG A 2 -14.70 -3.62 -32.64
C ARG A 2 -13.75 -4.30 -31.62
N TRP A 3 -12.83 -5.16 -32.08
CA TRP A 3 -11.86 -5.86 -31.23
C TRP A 3 -10.76 -4.97 -30.63
N ARG A 4 -10.36 -3.90 -31.33
CA ARG A 4 -9.41 -2.92 -30.78
C ARG A 4 -10.04 -2.19 -29.59
N LYS A 5 -11.27 -1.69 -29.72
CA LYS A 5 -12.00 -1.02 -28.62
C LYS A 5 -12.14 -1.89 -27.37
N LEU A 6 -12.42 -3.19 -27.54
CA LEU A 6 -12.48 -4.15 -26.43
C LEU A 6 -11.13 -4.30 -25.71
N GLY A 7 -10.01 -4.28 -26.44
CA GLY A 7 -8.67 -4.30 -25.83
C GLY A 7 -8.37 -3.05 -25.01
N TRP A 8 -8.74 -1.86 -25.50
CA TRP A 8 -8.57 -0.60 -24.76
C TRP A 8 -9.41 -0.57 -23.47
N ILE A 9 -10.67 -0.99 -23.54
CA ILE A 9 -11.55 -1.05 -22.38
C ILE A 9 -10.99 -2.03 -21.33
N ARG A 10 -10.49 -3.19 -21.78
CA ARG A 10 -9.89 -4.18 -20.87
C ARG A 10 -8.58 -3.68 -20.24
N GLY A 11 -7.79 -2.91 -20.98
CA GLY A 11 -6.59 -2.23 -20.47
C GLY A 11 -6.92 -1.23 -19.37
N MET A 12 -7.89 -0.33 -19.62
CA MET A 12 -8.33 0.68 -18.65
C MET A 12 -8.79 0.06 -17.33
N PHE A 13 -9.65 -0.97 -17.38
CA PHE A 13 -10.08 -1.67 -16.16
C PHE A 13 -8.96 -2.45 -15.47
N SER A 14 -7.93 -2.89 -16.20
CA SER A 14 -6.77 -3.56 -15.61
C SER A 14 -5.88 -2.58 -14.86
N GLU A 15 -5.69 -1.38 -15.42
CA GLU A 15 -4.93 -0.29 -14.80
C GLU A 15 -5.64 0.24 -13.56
N GLU A 16 -6.95 0.43 -13.61
CA GLU A 16 -7.78 0.83 -12.47
C GLU A 16 -7.65 -0.16 -11.30
N LYS A 17 -7.78 -1.47 -11.57
CA LYS A 17 -7.62 -2.51 -10.55
C LYS A 17 -6.24 -2.47 -9.92
N THR A 18 -5.21 -2.23 -10.73
CA THR A 18 -3.83 -2.13 -10.22
C THR A 18 -3.66 -0.89 -9.34
N GLY A 19 -4.23 0.24 -9.74
CA GLY A 19 -4.23 1.48 -8.96
C GLY A 19 -4.96 1.34 -7.62
N VAL A 20 -6.17 0.79 -7.62
CA VAL A 20 -6.94 0.53 -6.40
C VAL A 20 -6.18 -0.44 -5.49
N GLY A 21 -5.58 -1.50 -6.04
CA GLY A 21 -4.79 -2.47 -5.29
C GLY A 21 -3.51 -1.91 -4.68
N ALA A 22 -2.87 -0.95 -5.35
CA ALA A 22 -1.68 -0.29 -4.83
C ALA A 22 -2.02 0.62 -3.64
N THR A 23 -3.20 1.26 -3.65
CA THR A 23 -3.66 2.13 -2.56
C THR A 23 -4.24 1.34 -1.38
N ILE A 24 -4.99 0.27 -1.65
CA ILE A 24 -5.59 -0.60 -0.62
C ILE A 24 -4.58 -1.69 -0.21
N GLY A 25 -3.64 -1.29 0.66
CA GLY A 25 -2.60 -2.18 1.19
C GLY A 25 -2.73 -2.51 2.67
N ALA A 26 -1.76 -3.26 3.19
CA ALA A 26 -1.65 -3.60 4.61
C ALA A 26 -1.65 -2.37 5.54
N GLY A 27 -1.22 -1.21 5.02
CA GLY A 27 -1.22 0.06 5.74
C GLY A 27 -2.60 0.47 6.24
N VAL A 28 -3.67 0.31 5.44
CA VAL A 28 -5.03 0.66 5.88
C VAL A 28 -5.45 -0.24 7.04
N TYR A 29 -5.26 -1.56 6.94
CA TYR A 29 -5.71 -2.49 7.98
C TYR A 29 -4.94 -2.34 9.30
N ILE A 30 -3.62 -2.15 9.22
CA ILE A 30 -2.78 -2.03 10.40
C ILE A 30 -2.94 -0.65 11.03
N LEU A 31 -2.81 0.42 10.24
CA LEU A 31 -2.83 1.78 10.75
C LEU A 31 -4.23 2.19 11.23
N VAL A 32 -5.29 1.86 10.48
CA VAL A 32 -6.67 2.12 10.95
C VAL A 32 -6.97 1.28 12.17
N GLY A 33 -6.51 0.03 12.24
CA GLY A 33 -6.69 -0.82 13.42
C GLY A 33 -6.01 -0.26 14.68
N THR A 34 -4.77 0.21 14.58
CA THR A 34 -4.05 0.82 15.71
C THR A 34 -4.67 2.13 16.12
N VAL A 35 -5.00 3.00 15.15
CA VAL A 35 -5.56 4.32 15.41
C VAL A 35 -6.98 4.20 15.97
N ALA A 36 -7.80 3.26 15.48
CA ALA A 36 -9.13 3.00 16.05
C ALA A 36 -9.08 2.44 17.48
N LYS A 37 -8.05 1.65 17.82
CA LYS A 37 -7.85 1.11 19.17
C LYS A 37 -7.41 2.19 20.16
N GLU A 38 -6.50 3.05 19.75
CA GLU A 38 -5.91 4.07 20.63
C GLU A 38 -6.73 5.37 20.68
N GLN A 39 -7.43 5.70 19.59
CA GLN A 39 -8.27 6.88 19.46
C GLN A 39 -9.71 6.45 19.17
N THR A 40 -10.48 6.17 20.23
CA THR A 40 -11.92 5.87 20.16
C THR A 40 -12.79 7.10 19.91
N GLY A 41 -12.24 8.17 19.33
CA GLY A 41 -12.90 9.45 19.16
C GLY A 41 -13.54 9.63 17.79
N HIS A 42 -14.70 10.28 17.74
CA HIS A 42 -15.36 10.78 16.51
C HIS A 42 -14.43 11.64 15.61
N ALA A 43 -13.32 12.13 16.17
CA ALA A 43 -12.31 12.90 15.45
C ALA A 43 -11.64 12.11 14.31
N ILE A 44 -11.52 10.77 14.43
CA ILE A 44 -10.92 9.92 13.38
C ILE A 44 -11.63 10.10 12.05
N THR A 45 -12.97 10.12 12.07
CA THR A 45 -13.79 10.23 10.86
C THR A 45 -13.59 11.57 10.19
N ILE A 46 -13.46 12.64 10.98
CA ILE A 46 -13.22 14.00 10.47
C ILE A 46 -11.82 14.09 9.87
N SER A 47 -10.80 13.53 10.53
CA SER A 47 -9.43 13.48 10.00
C SER A 47 -9.34 12.72 8.68
N PHE A 48 -10.00 11.56 8.58
CA PHE A 48 -10.06 10.78 7.34
C PHE A 48 -10.83 11.52 6.23
N LEU A 49 -11.90 12.24 6.57
CA LEU A 49 -12.64 13.05 5.59
C LEU A 49 -11.77 14.16 4.99
N ILE A 50 -11.05 14.90 5.84
CA ILE A 50 -10.14 15.97 5.39
C ILE A 50 -9.01 15.39 4.53
N ALA A 51 -8.39 14.29 4.97
CA ALA A 51 -7.36 13.60 4.21
C ALA A 51 -7.88 13.11 2.85
N GLY A 52 -9.11 12.59 2.79
CA GLY A 52 -9.76 12.16 1.56
C GLY A 52 -9.99 13.30 0.57
N ILE A 53 -10.44 14.47 1.05
CA ILE A 53 -10.63 15.65 0.19
C ILE A 53 -9.27 16.14 -0.36
N ALA A 54 -8.23 16.18 0.48
CA ALA A 54 -6.89 16.56 0.05
C ALA A 54 -6.33 15.58 -1.01
N ALA A 55 -6.53 14.28 -0.81
CA ALA A 55 -6.14 13.25 -1.78
C ALA A 55 -6.92 13.36 -3.09
N ALA A 56 -8.22 13.66 -3.04
CA ALA A 56 -9.05 13.85 -4.23
C ALA A 56 -8.60 15.06 -5.07
N LEU A 57 -8.29 16.18 -4.41
CA LEU A 57 -7.74 17.37 -5.10
C LEU A 57 -6.38 17.06 -5.74
N SER A 58 -5.50 16.35 -5.02
CA SER A 58 -4.21 15.92 -5.59
C SER A 58 -4.39 15.00 -6.79
N ALA A 59 -5.32 14.03 -6.71
CA ALA A 59 -5.64 13.12 -7.80
C ALA A 59 -6.17 13.87 -9.05
N LEU A 60 -6.98 14.91 -8.87
CA LEU A 60 -7.44 15.76 -9.98
C LEU A 60 -6.27 16.50 -10.64
N CYS A 61 -5.31 17.04 -9.87
CA CYS A 61 -4.10 17.64 -10.42
C CYS A 61 -3.26 16.63 -11.21
N TYR A 62 -3.07 15.42 -10.68
CA TYR A 62 -2.36 14.35 -11.40
C TYR A 62 -3.10 13.89 -12.66
N ALA A 63 -4.43 13.84 -12.64
CA ALA A 63 -5.24 13.53 -13.81
C ALA A 63 -5.08 14.59 -14.91
N GLU A 64 -5.03 15.87 -14.56
CA GLU A 64 -4.77 16.96 -15.52
C GLU A 64 -3.37 16.84 -16.15
N LEU A 65 -2.35 16.54 -15.34
CA LEU A 65 -0.98 16.32 -15.85
C LEU A 65 -0.88 15.08 -16.74
N ALA A 66 -1.54 13.98 -16.37
CA ALA A 66 -1.57 12.76 -17.17
C ALA A 66 -2.25 12.97 -18.54
N CYS A 67 -3.31 13.80 -18.59
CA CYS A 67 -3.95 14.19 -19.85
C CYS A 67 -3.04 15.07 -20.74
N ARG A 68 -2.21 15.92 -20.14
CA ARG A 68 -1.29 16.81 -20.88
C ARG A 68 -0.02 16.13 -21.35
N CYS A 69 0.48 15.15 -20.60
CA CYS A 69 1.71 14.42 -20.89
C CYS A 69 1.42 12.93 -20.97
N PRO A 70 1.00 12.39 -22.14
CA PRO A 70 0.69 10.96 -22.31
C PRO A 70 1.93 10.05 -22.32
N SER A 71 3.10 10.57 -21.90
CA SER A 71 4.32 9.79 -21.72
C SER A 71 4.20 8.98 -20.44
N ALA A 72 4.52 7.68 -20.49
CA ALA A 72 4.51 6.80 -19.33
C ALA A 72 5.63 7.20 -18.34
N GLY A 73 5.34 8.17 -17.47
CA GLY A 73 6.27 8.70 -16.48
C GLY A 73 5.61 8.82 -15.10
N SER A 74 6.36 8.47 -14.05
CA SER A 74 5.98 8.70 -12.65
C SER A 74 6.06 10.20 -12.29
N ALA A 75 5.68 10.59 -11.06
CA ALA A 75 5.71 11.97 -10.56
C ALA A 75 7.05 12.70 -10.79
N TYR A 76 8.17 11.97 -10.83
CA TYR A 76 9.48 12.50 -11.23
C TYR A 76 9.50 13.05 -12.67
N HIS A 77 8.93 12.32 -13.63
CA HIS A 77 8.92 12.73 -15.03
C HIS A 77 8.02 13.95 -15.24
N TYR A 78 6.87 14.00 -14.55
CA TYR A 78 5.98 15.15 -14.59
C TYR A 78 6.62 16.40 -13.99
N SER A 79 7.32 16.29 -12.86
CA SER A 79 8.04 17.41 -12.26
C SER A 79 9.24 17.88 -13.09
N TYR A 80 9.94 16.96 -13.76
CA TYR A 80 11.00 17.30 -14.70
C TYR A 80 10.49 18.14 -15.87
N LEU A 81 9.33 17.76 -16.44
CA LEU A 81 8.71 18.49 -17.55
C LEU A 81 8.12 19.84 -17.14
N CYS A 82 7.56 19.97 -15.95
CA CYS A 82 6.86 21.20 -15.53
C CYS A 82 7.72 22.23 -14.78
N VAL A 83 8.68 21.79 -13.96
CA VAL A 83 9.37 22.64 -12.97
C VAL A 83 10.88 22.72 -13.19
N GLY A 84 11.47 21.71 -13.81
CA GLY A 84 12.90 21.64 -14.12
C GLY A 84 13.70 20.70 -13.23
N GLU A 85 14.98 20.57 -13.55
CA GLU A 85 15.86 19.48 -13.08
C GLU A 85 16.10 19.48 -11.56
N GLY A 86 16.25 20.65 -10.93
CA GLY A 86 16.54 20.74 -9.49
C GLY A 86 15.41 20.23 -8.60
N VAL A 87 14.16 20.59 -8.92
CA VAL A 87 12.99 20.15 -8.14
C VAL A 87 12.67 18.69 -8.45
N ALA A 88 12.81 18.27 -9.72
CA ALA A 88 12.65 16.86 -10.09
C ALA A 88 13.64 15.96 -9.33
N TRP A 89 14.90 16.38 -9.19
CA TRP A 89 15.91 15.63 -8.44
C TRP A 89 15.50 15.38 -6.98
N LEU A 90 15.03 16.42 -6.28
CA LEU A 90 14.54 16.28 -4.90
C LEU A 90 13.34 15.34 -4.79
N ILE A 91 12.38 15.45 -5.73
CA ILE A 91 11.21 14.57 -5.77
C ILE A 91 11.62 13.12 -6.05
N GLY A 92 12.61 12.90 -6.91
CA GLY A 92 13.17 11.57 -7.17
C GLY A 92 13.73 10.92 -5.91
N TRP A 93 14.53 11.64 -5.13
CA TRP A 93 15.02 11.15 -3.84
C TRP A 93 13.91 10.90 -2.83
N SER A 94 12.91 11.77 -2.77
CA SER A 94 11.73 11.59 -1.91
C SER A 94 10.97 10.32 -2.27
N LEU A 95 10.73 10.05 -3.55
CA LEU A 95 10.05 8.85 -4.02
C LEU A 95 10.81 7.57 -3.64
N ILE A 96 12.14 7.56 -3.81
CA ILE A 96 12.96 6.41 -3.42
C ILE A 96 12.82 6.14 -1.92
N LEU A 97 12.91 7.17 -1.09
CA LEU A 97 12.75 7.03 0.36
C LEU A 97 11.35 6.55 0.74
N GLU A 98 10.32 7.07 0.08
CA GLU A 98 8.93 6.66 0.29
C GLU A 98 8.73 5.17 -0.02
N TYR A 99 9.23 4.68 -1.15
CA TYR A 99 9.14 3.26 -1.50
C TYR A 99 9.91 2.36 -0.52
N ILE A 100 11.08 2.80 -0.05
CA ILE A 100 11.87 2.07 0.95
C ILE A 100 11.10 1.98 2.28
N LEU A 101 10.57 3.12 2.75
CA LEU A 101 9.81 3.18 4.00
C LEU A 101 8.51 2.38 3.90
N GLY A 102 7.80 2.45 2.78
CA GLY A 102 6.61 1.65 2.52
C GLY A 102 6.90 0.15 2.54
N GLY A 103 7.96 -0.29 1.85
CA GLY A 103 8.39 -1.68 1.86
C GLY A 103 8.78 -2.17 3.26
N ALA A 104 9.54 -1.36 4.01
CA ALA A 104 9.93 -1.67 5.38
C ALA A 104 8.72 -1.74 6.33
N ALA A 105 7.74 -0.85 6.18
CA ALA A 105 6.51 -0.85 6.98
C ALA A 105 5.68 -2.11 6.73
N VAL A 106 5.52 -2.53 5.47
CA VAL A 106 4.81 -3.77 5.12
C VAL A 106 5.53 -5.00 5.68
N ALA A 107 6.86 -5.07 5.53
CA ALA A 107 7.65 -6.17 6.09
C ALA A 107 7.50 -6.25 7.63
N ARG A 108 7.50 -5.10 8.32
CA ARG A 108 7.24 -5.04 9.77
C ARG A 108 5.80 -5.41 10.14
N GLY A 109 4.82 -5.08 9.29
CA GLY A 109 3.41 -5.44 9.51
C GLY A 109 3.14 -6.94 9.49
N ILE A 110 3.97 -7.71 8.78
CA ILE A 110 3.83 -9.16 8.66
C ILE A 110 4.52 -9.91 9.81
N SER A 111 5.52 -9.30 10.47
CA SER A 111 6.29 -10.01 11.51
C SER A 111 5.47 -10.50 12.72
N PRO A 112 4.46 -9.76 13.23
CA PRO A 112 3.58 -10.26 14.30
C PRO A 112 2.69 -11.42 13.85
N ASN A 113 2.22 -11.41 12.60
CA ASN A 113 1.35 -12.45 12.05
C ASN A 113 2.12 -13.76 11.81
N MET A 114 3.39 -13.67 11.43
CA MET A 114 4.23 -14.85 11.22
C MET A 114 4.57 -15.58 12.53
N ALA A 115 4.69 -14.85 13.66
CA ALA A 115 4.84 -15.44 14.99
C ALA A 115 3.62 -16.28 15.42
N VAL A 116 2.42 -15.91 14.94
CA VAL A 116 1.18 -16.67 15.21
C VAL A 116 1.10 -17.91 14.32
N PHE A 117 1.52 -17.83 13.06
CA PHE A 117 1.54 -18.98 12.13
C PHE A 117 2.54 -20.08 12.51
N LEU A 118 3.63 -19.73 13.21
CA LEU A 118 4.68 -20.70 13.60
C LEU A 118 4.40 -21.49 14.90
N GLY A 119 3.20 -21.35 15.49
CA GLY A 119 2.77 -22.20 16.60
C GLY A 119 2.86 -21.58 18.00
N GLY A 120 2.80 -20.25 18.09
CA GLY A 120 2.74 -19.51 19.35
C GLY A 120 4.11 -19.07 19.89
N PRO A 121 4.11 -18.10 20.83
CA PRO A 121 5.33 -17.46 21.36
C PRO A 121 6.35 -18.42 21.99
N ASP A 122 5.93 -19.61 22.40
CA ASP A 122 6.74 -20.59 23.13
C ASP A 122 7.46 -21.65 22.25
N LYS A 123 7.29 -21.62 20.92
CA LYS A 123 7.99 -22.53 19.97
C LYS A 123 8.87 -21.82 18.93
N LEU A 124 9.16 -20.54 19.11
CA LEU A 124 10.10 -19.85 18.22
C LEU A 124 11.56 -20.26 18.56
N PRO A 125 12.36 -20.72 17.58
CA PRO A 125 13.79 -20.87 17.76
C PRO A 125 14.41 -19.51 18.10
N ALA A 126 15.39 -19.47 19.00
CA ALA A 126 15.99 -18.25 19.58
C ALA A 126 16.49 -17.19 18.57
N PHE A 127 16.62 -17.56 17.29
CA PHE A 127 16.99 -16.68 16.18
C PHE A 127 15.84 -15.82 15.63
N LEU A 128 14.58 -16.14 15.97
CA LEU A 128 13.37 -15.43 15.53
C LEU A 128 12.67 -14.66 16.66
N THR A 129 13.09 -14.86 17.91
CA THR A 129 12.64 -14.06 19.05
C THR A 129 13.04 -12.61 18.81
N ARG A 130 12.15 -11.63 19.01
CA ARG A 130 12.47 -10.19 18.98
C ARG A 130 13.45 -9.86 20.10
N PRO A 131 14.79 -9.87 19.90
CA PRO A 131 15.71 -9.64 20.98
C PRO A 131 15.82 -8.12 21.12
N THR A 132 15.29 -7.58 22.22
CA THR A 132 15.51 -6.17 22.55
C THR A 132 16.95 -6.02 23.03
N ILE A 133 17.87 -5.76 22.11
CA ILE A 133 19.26 -5.44 22.43
C ILE A 133 19.32 -3.91 22.49
N LEU A 134 19.68 -3.36 23.66
CA LEU A 134 19.86 -1.90 23.88
C LEU A 134 18.62 -1.04 23.59
N GLY A 135 17.40 -1.54 23.87
CA GLY A 135 16.16 -0.77 23.67
C GLY A 135 15.72 -0.63 22.21
N ILE A 136 16.45 -1.24 21.26
CA ILE A 136 16.07 -1.32 19.86
C ILE A 136 15.49 -2.72 19.61
N VAL A 137 14.21 -2.79 19.25
CA VAL A 137 13.58 -4.04 18.84
C VAL A 137 14.12 -4.40 17.45
N VAL A 138 15.10 -5.29 17.41
CA VAL A 138 15.59 -5.87 16.16
C VAL A 138 14.67 -7.04 15.83
N ASP A 139 13.98 -6.96 14.69
CA ASP A 139 13.10 -8.01 14.20
C ASP A 139 13.81 -8.75 13.06
N PRO A 140 14.63 -9.80 13.36
CA PRO A 140 15.38 -10.55 12.35
C PRO A 140 14.45 -11.22 11.34
N CYS A 141 13.21 -11.51 11.73
CA CYS A 141 12.16 -12.02 10.85
C CYS A 141 11.81 -11.02 9.74
N ALA A 142 11.62 -9.74 10.06
CA ALA A 142 11.40 -8.70 9.05
C ALA A 142 12.60 -8.54 8.11
N ALA A 143 13.84 -8.67 8.61
CA ALA A 143 15.04 -8.59 7.78
C ALA A 143 15.11 -9.73 6.75
N VAL A 144 14.87 -10.98 7.17
CA VAL A 144 14.81 -12.14 6.26
C VAL A 144 13.69 -11.98 5.23
N LEU A 145 12.53 -11.49 5.65
CA LEU A 145 11.40 -11.26 4.77
C LEU A 145 11.71 -10.20 3.70
N VAL A 146 12.39 -9.11 4.05
CA VAL A 146 12.89 -8.12 3.09
C VAL A 146 13.84 -8.77 2.09
N PHE A 147 14.81 -9.58 2.52
CA PHE A 147 15.72 -10.28 1.61
C PHE A 147 14.98 -11.22 0.65
N ILE A 148 13.94 -11.92 1.12
CA ILE A 148 13.10 -12.78 0.27
C ILE A 148 12.35 -11.95 -0.77
N ILE A 149 11.72 -10.83 -0.37
CA ILE A 149 11.00 -9.94 -1.28
C ILE A 149 11.97 -9.35 -2.32
N THR A 150 13.16 -8.92 -1.90
CA THR A 150 14.20 -8.42 -2.82
C THR A 150 14.62 -9.49 -3.82
N GLY A 151 14.85 -10.73 -3.37
CA GLY A 151 15.16 -11.86 -4.24
C GLY A 151 14.04 -12.17 -5.24
N LEU A 152 12.78 -12.12 -4.79
CA LEU A 152 11.61 -12.32 -5.64
C LEU A 152 11.47 -11.21 -6.70
N LEU A 153 11.72 -9.94 -6.32
CA LEU A 153 11.76 -8.82 -7.26
C LEU A 153 12.82 -9.03 -8.35
N CYS A 154 13.98 -9.59 -8.01
CA CYS A 154 15.04 -9.91 -8.97
C CYS A 154 14.66 -11.02 -9.96
N THR A 155 13.76 -11.95 -9.61
CA THR A 155 13.36 -13.07 -10.48
C THR A 155 12.32 -12.73 -11.56
N GLY A 156 11.76 -11.52 -11.55
CA GLY A 156 11.02 -10.97 -12.69
C GLY A 156 9.48 -10.97 -12.56
N ILE A 157 8.88 -9.86 -13.00
CA ILE A 157 7.52 -9.40 -12.70
C ILE A 157 6.61 -9.56 -13.94
N LYS A 158 6.56 -10.74 -14.57
CA LYS A 158 5.72 -10.93 -15.78
C LYS A 158 4.29 -11.39 -15.49
N GLU A 159 4.05 -12.10 -14.39
CA GLU A 159 2.72 -12.58 -13.97
C GLU A 159 1.96 -11.61 -13.04
N SER A 160 2.57 -10.47 -12.70
CA SER A 160 2.13 -9.66 -11.56
C SER A 160 0.80 -8.95 -11.74
N SER A 161 0.37 -8.61 -12.96
CA SER A 161 -0.86 -7.83 -13.17
C SER A 161 -2.13 -8.65 -12.90
N LEU A 162 -2.12 -9.95 -13.23
CA LEU A 162 -3.24 -10.84 -12.93
C LEU A 162 -3.31 -11.15 -11.43
N ALA A 163 -2.17 -11.48 -10.82
CA ALA A 163 -2.09 -11.71 -9.38
C ALA A 163 -2.57 -10.48 -8.60
N GLN A 164 -2.13 -9.28 -8.99
CA GLN A 164 -2.54 -8.03 -8.36
C GLN A 164 -4.05 -7.78 -8.50
N GLY A 165 -4.63 -8.07 -9.66
CA GLY A 165 -6.07 -7.95 -9.87
C GLY A 165 -6.89 -8.84 -8.94
N ILE A 166 -6.43 -10.08 -8.70
CA ILE A 166 -7.08 -11.02 -7.77
C ILE A 166 -7.00 -10.50 -6.33
N ILE A 167 -5.80 -10.10 -5.89
CA ILE A 167 -5.57 -9.57 -4.53
C ILE A 167 -6.44 -8.34 -4.26
N THR A 168 -6.50 -7.42 -5.22
CA THR A 168 -7.34 -6.22 -5.10
C THR A 168 -8.81 -6.57 -4.94
N THR A 169 -9.29 -7.53 -5.73
CA THR A 169 -10.69 -7.97 -5.66
C THR A 169 -11.02 -8.54 -4.28
N ILE A 170 -10.13 -9.36 -3.72
CA ILE A 170 -10.28 -9.92 -2.37
C ILE A 170 -10.29 -8.81 -1.31
N ASN A 171 -9.35 -7.85 -1.42
CA ASN A 171 -9.26 -6.72 -0.48
C ASN A 171 -10.53 -5.85 -0.49
N VAL A 172 -11.09 -5.56 -1.67
CA VAL A 172 -12.33 -4.79 -1.78
C VAL A 172 -13.50 -5.54 -1.14
N VAL A 173 -13.61 -6.85 -1.35
CA VAL A 173 -14.65 -7.68 -0.71
C VAL A 173 -14.48 -7.68 0.82
N ALA A 174 -13.26 -7.81 1.32
CA ALA A 174 -12.96 -7.77 2.75
C ALA A 174 -13.35 -6.42 3.38
N LEU A 175 -13.03 -5.30 2.71
CA LEU A 175 -13.42 -3.96 3.17
C LEU A 175 -14.95 -3.78 3.20
N LEU A 176 -15.65 -4.23 2.16
CA LEU A 176 -17.12 -4.19 2.14
C LEU A 176 -17.72 -5.00 3.27
N PHE A 177 -17.18 -6.20 3.54
CA PHE A 177 -17.61 -7.02 4.65
C PHE A 177 -17.42 -6.32 6.01
N ILE A 178 -16.23 -5.73 6.24
CA ILE A 178 -15.94 -4.98 7.47
C ILE A 178 -16.89 -3.78 7.62
N MET A 179 -17.18 -3.06 6.52
CA MET A 179 -18.10 -1.92 6.55
C MET A 179 -19.54 -2.35 6.92
N VAL A 180 -20.03 -3.45 6.36
CA VAL A 180 -21.38 -3.96 6.66
C VAL A 180 -21.47 -4.47 8.10
N VAL A 181 -20.50 -5.27 8.55
CA VAL A 181 -20.47 -5.81 9.92
C VAL A 181 -20.26 -4.68 10.94
N GLY A 182 -19.32 -3.77 10.68
CA GLY A 182 -19.06 -2.61 11.52
C GLY A 182 -20.27 -1.69 11.63
N GLY A 183 -20.95 -1.42 10.51
CA GLY A 183 -22.21 -0.67 10.50
C GLY A 183 -23.31 -1.37 11.31
N TYR A 184 -23.49 -2.68 11.13
CA TYR A 184 -24.49 -3.45 11.87
C TYR A 184 -24.25 -3.45 13.38
N ILE A 185 -23.00 -3.56 13.83
CA ILE A 185 -22.63 -3.48 15.25
C ILE A 185 -22.80 -2.06 15.79
N GLY A 186 -22.45 -1.04 15.00
CA GLY A 186 -22.59 0.36 15.36
C GLY A 186 -24.05 0.84 15.50
N PHE A 187 -24.98 0.28 14.73
CA PHE A 187 -26.43 0.57 14.89
C PHE A 187 -27.08 -0.17 16.06
N LYS A 188 -26.42 -1.20 16.61
CA LYS A 188 -26.95 -2.03 17.70
C LYS A 188 -26.49 -1.58 19.09
N THR A 189 -25.52 -0.68 19.16
CA THR A 189 -25.00 -0.06 20.40
C THR A 189 -25.62 1.32 20.58
#